data_AF-A0A433TYC0-F1
#
_entry.id   AF-A0A433TYC0-F1
#
_cell.length_a   1.000
_cell.length_b   1.000
_cell.length_c   1.000
_cell.angle_alpha   90.00
_cell.angle_beta   90.00
_cell.angle_gamma   90.00
#
_symmetry.space_group_name_H-M   'P 1'
#
loop_
_entity.id
_entity.type
_entity.pdbx_description
1 polymer ?
#
loop_
_entity_poly.entity_id
_entity_poly.type
_entity_poly.pdbx_seq_one_letter_code
_entity_poly.pdbx_strand_id
1 'polypeptide(L)'
;MAIQLMVILLLGFAIFIKGQLSPESSESLCQRQWTERRLWTSESPVQSGGEQFREDILNGKPVKVVLQQGNYRETFTLDNVNMNGKSECGEFNDRLTSPIGPESVLQPLLICSNGRVDVLNMSISKWDGNVVEQSWPDYSPGDAPVSSRYLDGTSDMQYTDDYLTMAKKSEMRGVMRDRGYAFNMDTIHIDQTSGHISGQSLNHVSQSFSQANGITFRSQPYHWLSSWDTSGRRDSSRWTLGDVKRLRHTNDYVALQWYADACWTSVFRHDRDGNRLSGSLEMLRAYVRMGHRVRVHFDGFTLEANSVVISPDGSVMAQTSSEMARRLGDGADKTFFNTKTRQVYRLIHTSGEVGSFYFFIENGLLSERSAGRFDVTWSVDTRPWNPVLTVDRLNQITFGTIRDLEVNMEMANTRIAFQLKEKYGVFKGQNSEVFLEVNNMRTSNTGSARSNIISQVLRTIPYYQTRDDKSFTMDLYRPQRQYIEISTITGLAAHRFSLKTRVYEGLADWDVQSISWFQDARLGV
;
A
#
# COMPACT_ATOMS: atom_id res chain seq x y z
N MET A 1 -67.87 32.97 -45.59
CA MET A 1 -66.98 34.16 -45.70
C MET A 1 -65.58 33.68 -45.31
N ALA A 2 -64.54 34.00 -46.07
CA ALA A 2 -63.22 33.39 -45.88
C ALA A 2 -62.41 34.08 -44.75
N ILE A 3 -61.65 33.29 -43.99
CA ILE A 3 -60.59 33.75 -43.08
C ILE A 3 -59.31 33.04 -43.52
N GLN A 4 -58.22 33.79 -43.70
CA GLN A 4 -56.97 33.26 -44.24
C GLN A 4 -56.18 32.47 -43.19
N LEU A 5 -55.57 31.37 -43.64
CA LEU A 5 -54.56 30.63 -42.90
C LEU A 5 -53.23 31.38 -42.98
N MET A 6 -52.57 31.62 -41.85
CA MET A 6 -51.21 32.18 -41.80
C MET A 6 -50.27 31.15 -41.17
N VAL A 7 -49.47 30.49 -42.01
CA VAL A 7 -48.48 29.48 -41.58
C VAL A 7 -47.14 30.16 -41.32
N ILE A 8 -46.66 30.09 -40.08
CA ILE A 8 -45.32 30.55 -39.69
C ILE A 8 -44.38 29.35 -39.70
N LEU A 9 -43.37 29.34 -40.58
CA LEU A 9 -42.26 28.38 -40.51
C LEU A 9 -41.31 28.79 -39.37
N LEU A 10 -41.17 27.92 -38.37
CA LEU A 10 -40.06 27.95 -37.43
C LEU A 10 -38.98 26.96 -37.87
N LEU A 11 -37.92 27.47 -38.49
CA LEU A 11 -36.71 26.71 -38.84
C LEU A 11 -35.88 26.45 -37.57
N GLY A 12 -36.11 25.30 -36.93
CA GLY A 12 -35.31 24.84 -35.80
C GLY A 12 -33.89 24.44 -36.21
N PHE A 13 -32.89 25.20 -35.78
CA PHE A 13 -31.48 24.85 -35.95
C PHE A 13 -31.09 23.71 -35.00
N ALA A 14 -31.17 22.47 -35.49
CA ALA A 14 -30.71 21.29 -34.76
C ALA A 14 -29.17 21.20 -34.78
N ILE A 15 -28.51 21.77 -33.77
CA ILE A 15 -27.06 21.63 -33.58
C ILE A 15 -26.75 20.18 -33.16
N PHE A 16 -26.34 19.36 -34.12
CA PHE A 16 -25.82 18.00 -33.86
C PHE A 16 -24.44 18.07 -33.18
N ILE A 17 -24.44 18.21 -31.85
CA ILE A 17 -23.23 17.97 -31.05
C ILE A 17 -22.94 16.46 -31.08
N LYS A 18 -22.10 16.02 -32.02
CA LYS A 18 -21.51 14.67 -32.05
C LYS A 18 -20.43 14.52 -30.95
N GLY A 19 -20.83 14.69 -29.70
CA GLY A 19 -20.07 14.20 -28.57
C GLY A 19 -20.28 12.69 -28.45
N GLN A 20 -19.33 11.89 -28.95
CA GLN A 20 -19.27 10.48 -28.58
C GLN A 20 -18.79 10.40 -27.13
N LEU A 21 -19.72 10.46 -26.18
CA LEU A 21 -19.48 9.94 -24.83
C LEU A 21 -19.12 8.44 -24.99
N SER A 22 -17.97 8.04 -24.44
CA SER A 22 -17.60 6.62 -24.44
C SER A 22 -18.56 5.83 -23.53
N PRO A 23 -18.78 4.53 -23.77
CA PRO A 23 -19.65 3.69 -22.92
C PRO A 23 -19.20 3.54 -21.46
N GLU A 24 -18.02 4.07 -21.10
CA GLU A 24 -17.44 4.03 -19.75
C GLU A 24 -18.18 4.92 -18.73
N SER A 25 -19.11 5.77 -19.18
CA SER A 25 -19.70 6.86 -18.41
C SER A 25 -20.79 6.46 -17.39
N SER A 26 -20.82 5.22 -16.92
CA SER A 26 -21.80 4.74 -15.93
C SER A 26 -21.25 3.85 -14.80
N GLU A 27 -20.01 3.34 -14.90
CA GLU A 27 -19.39 2.59 -13.81
C GLU A 27 -18.90 3.54 -12.70
N SER A 28 -19.20 3.20 -11.44
CA SER A 28 -18.70 3.98 -10.32
C SER A 28 -17.17 3.83 -10.21
N LEU A 29 -16.49 4.91 -9.82
CA LEU A 29 -15.02 4.99 -9.75
C LEU A 29 -14.39 3.81 -8.97
N CYS A 30 -15.09 3.32 -7.94
CA CYS A 30 -14.64 2.26 -7.04
C CYS A 30 -15.02 0.84 -7.49
N GLN A 31 -15.55 0.66 -8.70
CA GLN A 31 -15.90 -0.66 -9.27
C GLN A 31 -15.11 -0.99 -10.55
N ARG A 32 -14.29 -0.06 -11.02
CA ARG A 32 -13.45 -0.20 -12.22
C ARG A 32 -12.35 -1.25 -12.00
N GLN A 33 -12.09 -2.07 -13.01
CA GLN A 33 -11.10 -3.15 -12.97
C GLN A 33 -9.69 -2.68 -13.39
N TRP A 34 -8.66 -3.48 -13.05
CA TRP A 34 -7.30 -3.29 -13.58
C TRP A 34 -7.33 -3.28 -15.12
N THR A 35 -6.88 -2.18 -15.72
CA THR A 35 -6.86 -2.01 -17.18
C THR A 35 -5.43 -2.14 -17.69
N GLU A 36 -5.18 -3.07 -18.62
CA GLU A 36 -3.88 -3.18 -19.28
C GLU A 36 -3.62 -1.92 -20.11
N ARG A 37 -2.54 -1.20 -19.80
CA ARG A 37 -2.11 -0.02 -20.57
C ARG A 37 -0.93 -0.29 -21.50
N ARG A 38 -0.15 -1.36 -21.25
CA ARG A 38 1.10 -1.63 -21.96
C ARG A 38 1.58 -3.06 -21.78
N LEU A 39 1.33 -3.92 -22.77
CA LEU A 39 2.01 -5.20 -22.91
C LEU A 39 3.38 -5.02 -23.57
N TRP A 40 4.37 -5.77 -23.09
CA TRP A 40 5.66 -5.96 -23.76
C TRP A 40 5.93 -7.45 -23.91
N THR A 41 6.37 -7.87 -25.11
CA THR A 41 6.87 -9.22 -25.35
C THR A 41 8.19 -9.17 -26.11
N SER A 42 8.98 -10.23 -26.02
CA SER A 42 10.23 -10.38 -26.78
C SER A 42 10.03 -10.45 -28.30
N GLU A 43 8.80 -10.71 -28.76
CA GLU A 43 8.43 -10.86 -30.17
C GLU A 43 7.82 -9.57 -30.76
N SER A 44 7.18 -8.75 -29.94
CA SER A 44 6.53 -7.50 -30.35
C SER A 44 6.85 -6.36 -29.36
N PRO A 45 7.95 -5.62 -29.60
CA PRO A 45 8.34 -4.52 -28.73
C PRO A 45 7.40 -3.32 -28.94
N VAL A 46 6.53 -3.09 -27.93
CA VAL A 46 5.61 -1.94 -27.76
C VAL A 46 4.36 -1.98 -28.64
N GLN A 47 3.21 -2.33 -28.03
CA GLN A 47 1.90 -1.87 -28.51
C GLN A 47 1.67 -0.39 -28.15
N SER A 48 0.77 0.27 -28.89
CA SER A 48 0.38 1.67 -28.68
C SER A 48 -0.21 1.92 -27.28
N GLY A 49 0.21 3.01 -26.63
CA GLY A 49 -0.35 3.41 -25.32
C GLY A 49 0.60 4.20 -24.41
N GLY A 50 1.90 4.28 -24.74
CA GLY A 50 2.92 4.86 -23.86
C GLY A 50 2.67 6.29 -23.36
N GLU A 51 2.08 7.16 -24.18
CA GLU A 51 1.72 8.53 -23.78
C GLU A 51 0.55 8.55 -22.78
N GLN A 52 -0.52 7.78 -23.03
CA GLN A 52 -1.63 7.62 -22.09
C GLN A 52 -1.17 6.99 -20.78
N PHE A 53 -0.30 5.98 -20.83
CA PHE A 53 0.28 5.36 -19.64
C PHE A 53 1.07 6.38 -18.79
N ARG A 54 1.84 7.26 -19.45
CA ARG A 54 2.59 8.33 -18.80
C ARG A 54 1.67 9.36 -18.15
N GLU A 55 0.64 9.85 -18.86
CA GLU A 55 -0.33 10.78 -18.27
C GLU A 55 -1.17 10.14 -17.18
N ASP A 56 -1.48 8.84 -17.26
CA ASP A 56 -2.13 8.09 -16.18
C ASP A 56 -1.27 8.11 -14.89
N ILE A 57 0.04 7.88 -14.98
CA ILE A 57 0.96 8.00 -13.84
C ILE A 57 1.04 9.45 -13.34
N LEU A 58 1.08 10.44 -14.25
CA LEU A 58 1.13 11.86 -13.88
C LEU A 58 -0.19 12.36 -13.27
N ASN A 59 -1.32 11.73 -13.58
CA ASN A 59 -2.63 11.89 -12.94
C ASN A 59 -2.75 11.05 -11.64
N GLY A 60 -1.63 10.54 -11.13
CA GLY A 60 -1.53 9.88 -9.82
C GLY A 60 -2.09 8.46 -9.77
N LYS A 61 -2.29 7.78 -10.90
CA LYS A 61 -2.93 6.45 -10.91
C LYS A 61 -2.00 5.35 -10.37
N PRO A 62 -2.52 4.32 -9.67
CA PRO A 62 -1.75 3.17 -9.22
C PRO A 62 -1.18 2.32 -10.37
N VAL A 63 -0.25 1.44 -10.03
CA VAL A 63 0.69 0.85 -10.98
C VAL A 63 1.09 -0.55 -10.43
N LYS A 64 0.75 -1.66 -11.12
CA LYS A 64 0.93 -3.09 -10.73
C LYS A 64 1.27 -4.01 -11.92
N VAL A 65 2.13 -5.02 -11.70
CA VAL A 65 2.74 -5.92 -12.71
C VAL A 65 2.07 -7.27 -12.82
N VAL A 66 2.22 -7.86 -14.02
CA VAL A 66 2.37 -9.32 -14.19
C VAL A 66 3.69 -9.59 -14.94
N LEU A 67 4.73 -10.07 -14.25
CA LEU A 67 5.95 -10.55 -14.89
C LEU A 67 5.68 -11.97 -15.32
N GLN A 68 5.95 -12.30 -16.59
CA GLN A 68 5.86 -13.67 -17.07
C GLN A 68 7.19 -14.11 -17.67
N GLN A 69 7.71 -15.25 -17.19
CA GLN A 69 8.90 -15.89 -17.72
C GLN A 69 8.62 -17.39 -17.93
N GLY A 70 8.15 -17.73 -19.13
CA GLY A 70 7.65 -19.08 -19.43
C GLY A 70 6.44 -19.43 -18.54
N ASN A 71 6.60 -20.47 -17.71
CA ASN A 71 5.57 -20.96 -16.76
C ASN A 71 5.68 -20.35 -15.35
N TYR A 72 6.53 -19.33 -15.18
CA TYR A 72 6.58 -18.50 -13.97
C TYR A 72 5.77 -17.22 -14.20
N ARG A 73 4.94 -16.84 -13.24
CA ARG A 73 4.34 -15.50 -13.18
C ARG A 73 4.51 -14.90 -11.80
N GLU A 74 4.65 -13.57 -11.73
CA GLU A 74 4.75 -12.82 -10.48
C GLU A 74 4.06 -11.45 -10.58
N THR A 75 3.39 -11.05 -9.50
CA THR A 75 2.41 -9.96 -9.49
C THR A 75 2.48 -9.16 -8.20
N PHE A 76 2.46 -7.82 -8.31
CA PHE A 76 2.68 -6.87 -7.20
C PHE A 76 2.40 -5.40 -7.61
N THR A 77 2.26 -4.48 -6.64
CA THR A 77 1.83 -3.06 -6.82
C THR A 77 2.84 -2.07 -6.20
N LEU A 78 3.19 -0.97 -6.90
CA LEU A 78 4.35 -0.12 -6.53
C LEU A 78 4.14 1.14 -5.70
N ASP A 79 5.26 1.55 -5.09
CA ASP A 79 5.44 2.73 -4.25
C ASP A 79 5.92 3.94 -5.03
N ASN A 80 6.69 3.82 -6.14
CA ASN A 80 7.10 4.98 -6.95
C ASN A 80 7.35 4.71 -8.45
N VAL A 81 7.26 5.73 -9.32
CA VAL A 81 7.62 5.68 -10.76
C VAL A 81 8.58 6.81 -11.11
N ASN A 82 9.67 6.52 -11.83
CA ASN A 82 10.53 7.49 -12.50
C ASN A 82 10.29 7.48 -14.01
N MET A 83 10.07 8.66 -14.58
CA MET A 83 9.66 8.88 -15.96
C MET A 83 10.69 9.71 -16.75
N ASN A 84 11.96 9.75 -16.28
CA ASN A 84 13.06 10.45 -16.93
C ASN A 84 13.57 9.70 -18.17
N GLY A 85 13.45 10.32 -19.35
CA GLY A 85 13.92 9.78 -20.62
C GLY A 85 12.80 9.26 -21.51
N LYS A 86 13.05 8.15 -22.23
CA LYS A 86 12.12 7.54 -23.19
C LYS A 86 11.31 6.36 -22.62
N SER A 87 11.43 6.11 -21.33
CA SER A 87 10.75 5.00 -20.64
C SER A 87 10.44 5.38 -19.20
N GLU A 88 9.32 4.88 -18.74
CA GLU A 88 8.84 4.90 -17.37
C GLU A 88 9.42 3.66 -16.66
N CYS A 89 9.95 3.80 -15.45
CA CYS A 89 10.53 2.71 -14.64
C CYS A 89 10.40 3.06 -13.13
N GLY A 90 9.84 2.21 -12.28
CA GLY A 90 9.47 2.54 -10.89
C GLY A 90 10.21 1.80 -9.78
N GLU A 91 9.66 1.82 -8.54
CA GLU A 91 9.96 0.88 -7.43
C GLU A 91 8.65 0.39 -6.66
N PHE A 92 8.30 -0.92 -6.65
CA PHE A 92 7.29 -1.73 -5.87
C PHE A 92 8.05 -2.55 -4.89
N ASN A 93 7.96 -2.28 -3.60
CA ASN A 93 9.18 -2.53 -2.91
C ASN A 93 9.30 -4.02 -2.39
N ASP A 94 8.23 -4.73 -2.03
CA ASP A 94 8.37 -5.88 -1.08
C ASP A 94 8.51 -7.30 -1.70
N ARG A 95 9.74 -7.79 -1.96
CA ARG A 95 10.01 -9.13 -2.56
C ARG A 95 11.26 -9.89 -2.03
N LEU A 96 11.05 -11.07 -1.41
CA LEU A 96 12.12 -12.03 -1.07
C LEU A 96 12.10 -13.27 -1.99
N THR A 97 13.21 -14.00 -2.11
CA THR A 97 13.25 -15.34 -2.71
C THR A 97 12.28 -16.32 -2.02
N SER A 98 11.97 -17.43 -2.71
CA SER A 98 11.19 -18.55 -2.21
C SER A 98 12.08 -19.79 -2.02
N PRO A 99 11.86 -20.62 -0.98
CA PRO A 99 11.02 -20.33 0.18
C PRO A 99 11.63 -19.20 1.04
N ILE A 100 10.85 -18.62 1.95
CA ILE A 100 11.38 -17.72 2.99
C ILE A 100 12.22 -18.54 4.00
N GLY A 101 13.39 -18.05 4.40
CA GLY A 101 14.29 -18.75 5.32
C GLY A 101 15.68 -18.10 5.44
N PRO A 102 16.64 -18.76 6.13
CA PRO A 102 17.97 -18.20 6.39
C PRO A 102 18.75 -17.78 5.14
N GLU A 103 18.64 -18.54 4.06
CA GLU A 103 19.28 -18.28 2.76
C GLU A 103 18.46 -17.32 1.87
N SER A 104 17.38 -16.73 2.39
CA SER A 104 16.59 -15.81 1.58
C SER A 104 17.38 -14.55 1.23
N VAL A 105 17.26 -14.21 -0.04
CA VAL A 105 17.86 -13.03 -0.67
C VAL A 105 16.69 -12.15 -1.06
N LEU A 106 16.82 -10.85 -0.84
CA LEU A 106 15.89 -9.91 -1.44
C LEU A 106 16.48 -9.38 -2.74
N GLN A 107 15.59 -9.10 -3.69
CA GLN A 107 15.93 -8.92 -5.09
C GLN A 107 15.23 -7.69 -5.70
N PRO A 108 15.58 -6.44 -5.32
CA PRO A 108 15.04 -5.23 -5.91
C PRO A 108 15.04 -5.31 -7.41
N LEU A 109 13.85 -5.39 -7.97
CA LEU A 109 13.63 -5.29 -9.38
C LEU A 109 13.64 -3.79 -9.73
N LEU A 110 14.08 -3.44 -10.94
CA LEU A 110 13.79 -2.17 -11.62
C LEU A 110 13.26 -2.51 -13.01
N ILE A 111 11.93 -2.57 -13.15
CA ILE A 111 11.27 -2.81 -14.44
C ILE A 111 11.16 -1.45 -15.14
N CYS A 112 11.19 -1.49 -16.47
CA CYS A 112 10.87 -0.36 -17.32
C CYS A 112 9.80 -0.73 -18.35
N SER A 113 9.03 0.26 -18.77
CA SER A 113 8.00 0.20 -19.80
C SER A 113 8.52 -0.19 -21.21
N ASN A 114 9.84 -0.32 -21.38
CA ASN A 114 10.50 -0.85 -22.58
C ASN A 114 10.84 -2.36 -22.48
N GLY A 115 10.36 -3.05 -21.44
CA GLY A 115 10.56 -4.49 -21.20
C GLY A 115 11.82 -4.86 -20.42
N ARG A 116 12.68 -3.89 -20.08
CA ARG A 116 13.85 -4.16 -19.25
C ARG A 116 13.44 -4.48 -17.81
N VAL A 117 14.15 -5.42 -17.20
CA VAL A 117 14.07 -5.76 -15.77
C VAL A 117 15.49 -5.87 -15.22
N ASP A 118 15.93 -4.88 -14.45
CA ASP A 118 17.14 -4.98 -13.61
C ASP A 118 16.79 -5.73 -12.31
N VAL A 119 17.75 -6.47 -11.74
CA VAL A 119 17.59 -7.17 -10.46
C VAL A 119 18.81 -6.96 -9.56
N LEU A 120 18.58 -6.47 -8.34
CA LEU A 120 19.58 -6.12 -7.34
C LEU A 120 19.58 -7.14 -6.21
N ASN A 121 20.35 -8.21 -6.35
CA ASN A 121 20.38 -9.32 -5.40
C ASN A 121 21.18 -8.97 -4.13
N MET A 122 20.52 -8.94 -2.97
CA MET A 122 21.15 -8.62 -1.68
C MET A 122 20.70 -9.54 -0.55
N SER A 123 21.67 -10.09 0.19
CA SER A 123 21.45 -11.01 1.31
C SER A 123 20.71 -10.32 2.46
N ILE A 124 19.64 -10.93 2.98
CA ILE A 124 18.78 -10.33 4.02
C ILE A 124 19.56 -9.99 5.31
N SER A 125 20.64 -10.72 5.60
CA SER A 125 21.55 -10.41 6.72
C SER A 125 22.32 -9.08 6.61
N LYS A 126 22.18 -8.38 5.48
CA LYS A 126 22.80 -7.07 5.18
C LYS A 126 21.75 -6.09 4.64
N TRP A 127 20.51 -6.12 5.11
CA TRP A 127 19.47 -5.51 4.29
C TRP A 127 18.09 -5.18 4.92
N ASP A 128 17.52 -4.03 4.50
CA ASP A 128 16.13 -3.56 4.77
C ASP A 128 15.67 -2.39 3.83
N GLY A 129 14.60 -2.54 2.98
CA GLY A 129 13.91 -1.44 2.22
C GLY A 129 13.43 -1.46 0.70
N ASN A 130 13.42 -2.58 -0.06
CA ASN A 130 12.42 -3.02 -1.11
C ASN A 130 12.76 -3.16 -2.77
N VAL A 131 11.99 -2.97 -3.96
CA VAL A 131 11.77 -3.67 -5.40
C VAL A 131 10.91 -2.94 -6.65
N VAL A 132 10.22 -3.47 -7.81
CA VAL A 132 9.09 -2.96 -8.86
C VAL A 132 8.14 -3.92 -9.75
N GLU A 133 7.03 -3.67 -10.61
CA GLU A 133 6.25 -2.60 -11.47
C GLU A 133 4.64 -2.76 -11.61
N GLN A 134 3.64 -2.29 -12.48
CA GLN A 134 3.30 -1.77 -13.90
C GLN A 134 2.04 -0.82 -14.18
N SER A 135 0.71 -1.10 -13.97
CA SER A 135 -0.42 -0.12 -14.32
C SER A 135 -1.88 -0.34 -13.74
N TRP A 136 -2.61 0.70 -13.26
CA TRP A 136 -4.07 0.77 -12.88
C TRP A 136 -4.81 1.98 -13.54
N PRO A 137 -6.16 2.05 -13.59
CA PRO A 137 -6.90 3.25 -14.02
C PRO A 137 -7.28 4.21 -12.88
N ASP A 138 -8.15 5.19 -13.18
CA ASP A 138 -8.31 6.49 -12.50
C ASP A 138 -8.45 6.48 -10.97
N TYR A 139 -7.79 7.47 -10.34
CA TYR A 139 -7.61 7.56 -8.88
C TYR A 139 -8.44 8.68 -8.22
N SER A 140 -8.94 9.65 -9.00
CA SER A 140 -9.66 10.83 -8.50
C SER A 140 -10.89 11.16 -9.35
N PRO A 141 -11.90 11.86 -8.80
CA PRO A 141 -13.05 12.32 -9.58
C PRO A 141 -12.63 13.44 -10.54
N GLY A 142 -12.30 13.08 -11.77
CA GLY A 142 -11.92 14.03 -12.83
C GLY A 142 -10.41 14.21 -13.07
N ASP A 143 -9.57 13.27 -12.62
CA ASP A 143 -8.10 13.25 -12.85
C ASP A 143 -7.32 14.49 -12.33
N ALA A 144 -7.97 15.33 -11.53
CA ALA A 144 -7.39 16.53 -10.94
C ALA A 144 -6.69 16.25 -9.59
N PRO A 145 -5.54 16.89 -9.32
CA PRO A 145 -4.91 16.82 -8.00
C PRO A 145 -5.73 17.58 -6.96
N VAL A 146 -5.88 17.00 -5.78
CA VAL A 146 -6.56 17.63 -4.62
C VAL A 146 -5.74 18.77 -4.00
N SER A 147 -4.46 18.91 -4.36
CA SER A 147 -3.64 20.08 -4.06
C SER A 147 -2.44 20.17 -5.01
N SER A 148 -2.11 21.36 -5.51
CA SER A 148 -0.91 21.62 -6.32
C SER A 148 -0.01 22.67 -5.68
N ARG A 149 1.29 22.38 -5.58
CA ARG A 149 2.36 23.33 -5.21
C ARG A 149 3.40 23.47 -6.31
N TYR A 150 3.80 24.70 -6.58
CA TYR A 150 4.80 25.05 -7.59
C TYR A 150 6.13 25.50 -6.93
N LEU A 151 7.23 25.52 -7.69
CA LEU A 151 8.57 25.82 -7.16
C LEU A 151 8.75 27.27 -6.67
N ASP A 152 7.89 28.19 -7.09
CA ASP A 152 7.82 29.58 -6.61
C ASP A 152 7.05 29.73 -5.27
N GLY A 153 6.54 28.62 -4.72
CA GLY A 153 5.74 28.58 -3.50
C GLY A 153 4.24 28.82 -3.72
N THR A 154 3.82 29.17 -4.93
CA THR A 154 2.39 29.35 -5.26
C THR A 154 1.64 28.02 -5.22
N SER A 155 0.31 28.12 -5.16
CA SER A 155 -0.57 26.97 -5.03
C SER A 155 -1.99 27.27 -5.49
N ASP A 156 -2.62 26.30 -6.15
CA ASP A 156 -4.01 26.36 -6.58
C ASP A 156 -4.98 25.97 -5.45
N MET A 157 -4.81 26.57 -4.26
CA MET A 157 -5.57 26.23 -3.05
C MET A 157 -6.96 26.88 -3.05
N GLN A 158 -7.92 26.27 -3.77
CA GLN A 158 -9.35 26.58 -3.63
C GLN A 158 -10.14 25.51 -2.84
N TYR A 159 -9.53 24.36 -2.52
CA TYR A 159 -10.23 23.18 -1.93
C TYR A 159 -9.56 22.66 -0.64
N THR A 160 -9.37 23.52 0.37
CA THR A 160 -8.73 23.14 1.65
C THR A 160 -9.48 22.05 2.40
N ASP A 161 -10.81 22.12 2.40
CA ASP A 161 -11.65 21.33 3.31
C ASP A 161 -11.85 19.91 2.77
N ASP A 162 -12.00 19.76 1.45
CA ASP A 162 -11.96 18.47 0.77
C ASP A 162 -10.58 17.82 0.94
N TYR A 163 -9.49 18.57 0.75
CA TYR A 163 -8.13 18.06 0.92
C TYR A 163 -7.87 17.56 2.36
N LEU A 164 -8.26 18.33 3.38
CA LEU A 164 -8.21 17.94 4.80
C LEU A 164 -9.12 16.74 5.11
N THR A 165 -10.26 16.61 4.43
CA THR A 165 -11.19 15.48 4.61
C THR A 165 -10.66 14.19 3.98
N MET A 166 -10.07 14.28 2.79
CA MET A 166 -9.45 13.16 2.08
C MET A 166 -8.21 12.67 2.80
N ALA A 167 -7.32 13.58 3.22
CA ALA A 167 -6.09 13.26 3.96
C ALA A 167 -6.32 12.48 5.27
N LYS A 168 -7.51 12.59 5.87
CA LYS A 168 -7.90 11.82 7.08
C LYS A 168 -8.20 10.35 6.79
N LYS A 169 -8.70 10.00 5.61
CA LYS A 169 -9.28 8.67 5.34
C LYS A 169 -8.61 7.89 4.20
N SER A 170 -8.06 8.58 3.21
CA SER A 170 -7.70 8.02 1.91
C SER A 170 -6.25 7.55 1.82
N GLU A 171 -5.98 6.71 0.82
CA GLU A 171 -4.66 6.63 0.21
C GLU A 171 -4.33 7.96 -0.48
N MET A 172 -3.07 8.38 -0.42
CA MET A 172 -2.59 9.66 -0.99
C MET A 172 -1.33 9.40 -1.81
N ARG A 173 -1.18 10.13 -2.93
CA ARG A 173 -0.03 10.03 -3.84
C ARG A 173 0.57 11.39 -4.13
N GLY A 174 1.89 11.44 -4.28
CA GLY A 174 2.65 12.61 -4.70
C GLY A 174 3.12 12.48 -6.13
N VAL A 175 2.97 13.53 -6.94
CA VAL A 175 3.48 13.61 -8.32
C VAL A 175 4.31 14.89 -8.51
N MET A 176 5.57 14.70 -8.90
CA MET A 176 6.52 15.73 -9.31
C MET A 176 6.54 15.82 -10.84
N ARG A 177 5.61 16.58 -11.46
CA ARG A 177 5.60 16.74 -12.93
C ARG A 177 6.89 17.40 -13.46
N ASP A 178 7.54 18.25 -12.67
CA ASP A 178 8.83 18.90 -13.00
C ASP A 178 10.00 17.91 -13.15
N ARG A 179 9.93 16.74 -12.49
CA ARG A 179 10.99 15.70 -12.52
C ARG A 179 10.53 14.37 -13.08
N GLY A 180 9.27 14.26 -13.51
CA GLY A 180 8.66 12.99 -13.91
C GLY A 180 8.79 11.92 -12.82
N TYR A 181 8.36 12.21 -11.58
CA TYR A 181 8.44 11.24 -10.47
C TYR A 181 7.10 11.15 -9.74
N ALA A 182 6.54 9.96 -9.56
CA ALA A 182 5.26 9.73 -8.86
C ALA A 182 5.45 8.71 -7.72
N PHE A 183 4.72 8.82 -6.61
CA PHE A 183 4.90 7.91 -5.47
C PHE A 183 3.74 7.90 -4.46
N ASN A 184 3.67 6.83 -3.66
CA ASN A 184 2.67 6.63 -2.60
C ASN A 184 3.10 7.33 -1.30
N MET A 185 2.13 7.85 -0.54
CA MET A 185 2.34 8.30 0.83
C MET A 185 1.98 7.17 1.81
N ASP A 186 3.02 6.51 2.35
CA ASP A 186 2.96 5.51 3.40
C ASP A 186 2.27 6.03 4.68
N THR A 187 2.55 7.29 5.04
CA THR A 187 1.88 8.00 6.14
C THR A 187 1.39 9.36 5.70
N ILE A 188 0.37 9.85 6.38
CA ILE A 188 -0.05 11.25 6.38
C ILE A 188 -0.08 11.75 7.83
N HIS A 189 0.28 13.01 8.04
CA HIS A 189 0.12 13.72 9.31
C HIS A 189 -0.43 15.12 9.03
N ILE A 190 -1.57 15.43 9.65
CA ILE A 190 -2.24 16.72 9.62
C ILE A 190 -1.84 17.48 10.89
N ASP A 191 -1.11 18.58 10.72
CA ASP A 191 -0.85 19.50 11.82
C ASP A 191 -2.12 20.28 12.18
N GLN A 192 -2.71 19.94 13.32
CA GLN A 192 -3.95 20.56 13.80
C GLN A 192 -3.80 22.07 14.09
N THR A 193 -2.56 22.57 14.29
CA THR A 193 -2.30 23.99 14.62
C THR A 193 -2.21 24.90 13.38
N SER A 194 -1.58 24.45 12.29
CA SER A 194 -1.45 25.24 11.05
C SER A 194 -2.33 24.78 9.89
N GLY A 195 -2.96 23.60 10.00
CA GLY A 195 -3.66 22.95 8.88
C GLY A 195 -2.74 22.34 7.83
N HIS A 196 -1.41 22.44 7.96
CA HIS A 196 -0.46 21.81 7.03
C HIS A 196 -0.59 20.29 7.07
N ILE A 197 -0.50 19.66 5.90
CA ILE A 197 -0.48 18.21 5.77
C ILE A 197 0.91 17.78 5.31
N SER A 198 1.40 16.67 5.85
CA SER A 198 2.73 16.17 5.54
C SER A 198 2.76 14.65 5.42
N GLY A 199 3.13 14.19 4.24
CA GLY A 199 3.25 12.77 3.92
C GLY A 199 4.64 12.23 4.16
N GLN A 200 4.75 10.91 4.21
CA GLN A 200 6.03 10.21 4.09
C GLN A 200 5.94 9.16 2.98
N SER A 201 6.99 9.07 2.18
CA SER A 201 7.22 7.97 1.25
C SER A 201 8.57 7.36 1.60
N LEU A 202 8.54 6.07 1.92
CA LEU A 202 9.62 5.39 2.64
C LEU A 202 10.28 4.27 1.83
N ASN A 203 9.71 3.98 0.67
CA ASN A 203 10.07 2.86 -0.19
C ASN A 203 10.71 3.40 -1.47
N HIS A 204 11.98 3.76 -1.37
CA HIS A 204 12.78 4.20 -2.51
C HIS A 204 14.22 3.66 -2.48
N VAL A 205 14.73 3.23 -3.62
CA VAL A 205 16.12 2.87 -3.91
C VAL A 205 16.78 4.01 -4.71
N SER A 206 18.11 3.94 -4.86
CA SER A 206 18.87 4.95 -5.58
C SER A 206 19.09 4.59 -7.05
N GLN A 207 18.48 5.37 -7.92
CA GLN A 207 18.58 5.19 -9.37
C GLN A 207 19.69 6.06 -10.00
N SER A 208 20.07 5.71 -11.22
CA SER A 208 20.90 6.50 -12.13
C SER A 208 20.28 6.52 -13.51
N PHE A 209 20.29 7.68 -14.18
CA PHE A 209 19.84 7.82 -15.56
C PHE A 209 21.02 8.04 -16.50
N SER A 210 20.96 7.44 -17.69
CA SER A 210 21.87 7.70 -18.80
C SER A 210 21.15 7.56 -20.14
N GLN A 211 21.61 8.27 -21.18
CA GLN A 211 20.98 8.18 -22.52
C GLN A 211 21.12 6.79 -23.16
N ALA A 212 22.20 6.05 -22.85
CA ALA A 212 22.45 4.72 -23.39
C ALA A 212 21.70 3.61 -22.63
N ASN A 213 21.75 3.63 -21.29
CA ASN A 213 21.21 2.55 -20.47
C ASN A 213 19.87 2.91 -19.80
N GLY A 214 19.23 4.02 -20.16
CA GLY A 214 17.98 4.47 -19.55
C GLY A 214 18.13 4.72 -18.04
N ILE A 215 17.08 4.38 -17.28
CA ILE A 215 17.08 4.35 -15.82
C ILE A 215 17.62 2.98 -15.37
N THR A 216 18.54 2.97 -14.40
CA THR A 216 19.13 1.77 -13.79
C THR A 216 19.23 1.94 -12.28
N PHE A 217 19.45 0.87 -11.53
CA PHE A 217 20.01 1.01 -10.18
C PHE A 217 21.44 1.56 -10.23
N ARG A 218 21.85 2.23 -9.14
CA ARG A 218 23.24 2.63 -8.92
C ARG A 218 24.11 1.44 -8.51
N SER A 219 25.36 1.43 -8.95
CA SER A 219 26.38 0.43 -8.57
C SER A 219 26.75 0.46 -7.08
N GLN A 220 26.56 1.59 -6.41
CA GLN A 220 26.55 1.72 -4.95
C GLN A 220 25.13 2.15 -4.54
N PRO A 221 24.21 1.20 -4.33
CA PRO A 221 22.82 1.52 -4.06
C PRO A 221 22.63 2.03 -2.62
N TYR A 222 21.66 2.91 -2.45
CA TYR A 222 21.22 3.40 -1.15
C TYR A 222 19.70 3.50 -1.10
N HIS A 223 19.13 3.29 0.08
CA HIS A 223 17.74 3.69 0.33
C HIS A 223 17.66 5.18 0.64
N TRP A 224 16.52 5.77 0.30
CA TRP A 224 16.19 7.11 0.75
C TRP A 224 14.74 7.17 1.19
N LEU A 225 14.53 7.84 2.31
CA LEU A 225 13.24 8.10 2.94
C LEU A 225 12.94 9.58 2.70
N SER A 226 11.70 9.94 2.36
CA SER A 226 11.33 11.35 2.16
C SER A 226 10.03 11.71 2.87
N SER A 227 10.02 12.82 3.60
CA SER A 227 8.79 13.47 4.05
C SER A 227 8.55 14.73 3.24
N TRP A 228 7.29 14.96 2.88
CA TRP A 228 6.84 15.97 1.94
C TRP A 228 5.72 16.78 2.60
N ASP A 229 5.84 18.10 2.63
CA ASP A 229 4.91 19.00 3.30
C ASP A 229 4.10 19.81 2.27
N THR A 230 2.84 20.15 2.58
CA THR A 230 2.01 20.97 1.69
C THR A 230 2.48 22.41 1.51
N SER A 231 3.53 22.85 2.21
CA SER A 231 4.28 24.07 1.90
C SER A 231 5.31 23.90 0.77
N GLY A 232 5.42 22.72 0.15
CA GLY A 232 6.44 22.39 -0.84
C GLY A 232 7.81 22.06 -0.23
N ARG A 233 7.94 22.06 1.11
CA ARG A 233 9.16 21.60 1.80
C ARG A 233 9.28 20.09 1.70
N ARG A 234 10.50 19.60 1.49
CA ARG A 234 10.88 18.20 1.62
C ARG A 234 12.03 18.04 2.60
N ASP A 235 12.05 16.92 3.30
CA ASP A 235 13.21 16.38 4.01
C ASP A 235 13.48 14.94 3.57
N SER A 236 14.73 14.62 3.25
CA SER A 236 15.14 13.30 2.76
C SER A 236 16.37 12.77 3.49
N SER A 237 16.25 11.57 4.08
CA SER A 237 17.32 10.87 4.81
C SER A 237 17.77 9.65 4.01
N ARG A 238 19.08 9.50 3.75
CA ARG A 238 19.65 8.47 2.85
C ARG A 238 20.62 7.55 3.56
N TRP A 239 20.52 6.25 3.29
CA TRP A 239 21.18 5.17 4.02
C TRP A 239 21.76 4.13 3.06
N THR A 240 23.00 3.67 3.28
CA THR A 240 23.61 2.61 2.45
C THR A 240 22.76 1.36 2.44
N LEU A 241 22.57 0.79 1.25
CA LEU A 241 22.01 -0.54 1.11
C LEU A 241 23.09 -1.55 1.48
N GLY A 242 22.89 -2.36 2.53
CA GLY A 242 23.96 -3.19 3.09
C GLY A 242 24.12 -3.04 4.61
N ASP A 243 25.00 -2.13 5.00
CA ASP A 243 25.35 -1.90 6.39
C ASP A 243 24.46 -0.88 7.12
N VAL A 244 23.58 -0.17 6.40
CA VAL A 244 22.59 0.78 6.96
C VAL A 244 23.28 1.97 7.65
N LYS A 245 24.32 2.50 7.00
CA LYS A 245 25.04 3.71 7.42
C LYS A 245 24.39 4.94 6.79
N ARG A 246 24.24 6.01 7.57
CA ARG A 246 23.73 7.30 7.08
C ARG A 246 24.71 7.90 6.07
N LEU A 247 24.24 8.10 4.83
CA LEU A 247 25.02 8.74 3.76
C LEU A 247 24.83 10.25 3.72
N ARG A 248 23.57 10.70 3.68
CA ARG A 248 23.23 12.11 3.49
C ARG A 248 21.83 12.41 4.00
N HIS A 249 21.65 13.59 4.58
CA HIS A 249 20.36 14.16 4.93
C HIS A 249 20.23 15.49 4.18
N THR A 250 19.09 15.78 3.57
CA THR A 250 18.86 17.03 2.82
C THR A 250 17.44 17.50 3.00
N ASN A 251 17.27 18.79 3.27
CA ASN A 251 16.01 19.49 3.05
C ASN A 251 16.11 20.37 1.80
N ASP A 252 15.02 20.46 1.05
CA ASP A 252 14.88 21.32 -0.13
C ASP A 252 13.41 21.68 -0.38
N TYR A 253 13.15 22.48 -1.42
CA TYR A 253 11.81 22.80 -1.89
C TYR A 253 11.54 22.12 -3.24
N VAL A 254 10.29 21.70 -3.44
CA VAL A 254 9.86 20.87 -4.56
C VAL A 254 8.46 21.27 -5.02
N ALA A 255 8.22 21.24 -6.34
CA ALA A 255 6.87 21.16 -6.85
C ALA A 255 6.29 19.79 -6.52
N LEU A 256 5.03 19.75 -6.10
CA LEU A 256 4.34 18.51 -5.77
C LEU A 256 2.85 18.68 -5.97
N GLN A 257 2.28 17.80 -6.77
CA GLN A 257 0.83 17.59 -6.86
C GLN A 257 0.44 16.43 -5.95
N TRP A 258 -0.64 16.62 -5.22
CA TRP A 258 -1.21 15.63 -4.31
C TRP A 258 -2.48 15.06 -4.94
N TYR A 259 -2.54 13.74 -5.03
CA TYR A 259 -3.69 12.99 -5.48
C TYR A 259 -4.23 12.18 -4.29
N ALA A 260 -5.54 11.92 -4.25
CA ALA A 260 -6.20 11.22 -3.16
C ALA A 260 -7.21 10.19 -3.67
N ASP A 261 -7.15 8.98 -3.14
CA ASP A 261 -8.06 7.90 -3.50
C ASP A 261 -9.47 8.20 -2.99
N ALA A 262 -10.41 8.43 -3.91
CA ALA A 262 -11.82 8.67 -3.60
C ALA A 262 -12.48 7.50 -2.83
N CYS A 263 -11.98 6.28 -3.05
CA CYS A 263 -12.63 5.03 -2.65
C CYS A 263 -12.31 4.61 -1.22
N TRP A 264 -12.40 5.55 -0.28
CA TRP A 264 -12.28 5.31 1.17
C TRP A 264 -13.43 5.97 1.92
N THR A 265 -13.99 5.28 2.91
CA THR A 265 -15.05 5.81 3.77
C THR A 265 -14.87 5.44 5.24
N SER A 266 -15.24 6.35 6.15
CA SER A 266 -15.20 6.14 7.59
C SER A 266 -16.41 5.31 8.04
N VAL A 267 -16.17 4.13 8.61
CA VAL A 267 -17.23 3.18 9.03
C VAL A 267 -17.41 3.05 10.54
N PHE A 268 -16.42 3.49 11.32
CA PHE A 268 -16.49 3.50 12.79
C PHE A 268 -15.59 4.60 13.36
N ARG A 269 -16.08 5.35 14.34
CA ARG A 269 -15.26 6.28 15.14
C ARG A 269 -15.60 6.13 16.60
N HIS A 270 -14.57 6.15 17.45
CA HIS A 270 -14.72 6.20 18.91
C HIS A 270 -13.86 7.29 19.53
N ASP A 271 -14.15 7.59 20.80
CA ASP A 271 -13.33 8.44 21.66
C ASP A 271 -12.14 7.67 22.27
N ARG A 272 -11.42 8.36 23.15
CA ARG A 272 -10.27 7.86 23.93
C ARG A 272 -10.59 6.68 24.85
N ASP A 273 -11.84 6.55 25.29
CA ASP A 273 -12.28 5.50 26.20
C ASP A 273 -12.82 4.26 25.44
N GLY A 274 -13.06 4.42 24.13
CA GLY A 274 -13.61 3.39 23.24
C GLY A 274 -15.12 3.54 23.01
N ASN A 275 -15.75 4.60 23.51
CA ASN A 275 -17.17 4.83 23.28
C ASN A 275 -17.38 5.30 21.83
N ARG A 276 -18.37 4.70 21.17
CA ARG A 276 -18.73 5.01 19.78
C ARG A 276 -19.23 6.45 19.62
N LEU A 277 -18.50 7.23 18.83
CA LEU A 277 -18.90 8.57 18.37
C LEU A 277 -19.71 8.51 17.07
N SER A 278 -19.36 7.63 16.13
CA SER A 278 -20.13 7.40 14.90
C SER A 278 -19.88 6.03 14.27
N GLY A 279 -20.69 5.66 13.26
CA GLY A 279 -20.56 4.38 12.56
C GLY A 279 -20.98 3.18 13.41
N SER A 280 -20.32 2.02 13.23
CA SER A 280 -20.55 0.79 13.99
C SER A 280 -19.33 -0.14 13.96
N LEU A 281 -19.02 -0.77 15.10
CA LEU A 281 -17.95 -1.78 15.21
C LEU A 281 -18.33 -3.08 14.48
N GLU A 282 -19.62 -3.38 14.36
CA GLU A 282 -20.19 -4.50 13.61
C GLU A 282 -19.98 -4.26 12.11
N MET A 283 -20.20 -3.03 11.65
CA MET A 283 -19.95 -2.60 10.27
C MET A 283 -18.45 -2.66 9.92
N LEU A 284 -17.57 -2.17 10.80
CA LEU A 284 -16.12 -2.33 10.63
C LEU A 284 -15.72 -3.81 10.54
N ARG A 285 -16.20 -4.66 11.47
CA ARG A 285 -15.95 -6.12 11.45
C ARG A 285 -16.47 -6.79 10.19
N ALA A 286 -17.63 -6.38 9.67
CA ALA A 286 -18.18 -6.91 8.42
C ALA A 286 -17.28 -6.59 7.23
N TYR A 287 -16.84 -5.33 7.06
CA TYR A 287 -15.91 -4.96 5.99
C TYR A 287 -14.57 -5.68 6.08
N VAL A 288 -14.00 -5.79 7.30
CA VAL A 288 -12.75 -6.54 7.51
C VAL A 288 -12.93 -8.01 7.10
N ARG A 289 -14.03 -8.67 7.50
CA ARG A 289 -14.34 -10.07 7.13
C ARG A 289 -14.64 -10.28 5.65
N MET A 290 -15.17 -9.28 4.94
CA MET A 290 -15.30 -9.29 3.48
C MET A 290 -13.96 -9.04 2.77
N GLY A 291 -12.87 -8.79 3.51
CA GLY A 291 -11.53 -8.64 2.96
C GLY A 291 -11.13 -7.19 2.64
N HIS A 292 -11.86 -6.17 3.09
CA HIS A 292 -11.54 -4.77 2.78
C HIS A 292 -10.27 -4.28 3.51
N ARG A 293 -9.45 -3.45 2.83
CA ARG A 293 -8.31 -2.74 3.43
C ARG A 293 -8.79 -1.73 4.48
N VAL A 294 -7.95 -1.46 5.48
CA VAL A 294 -8.28 -0.58 6.61
C VAL A 294 -7.25 0.55 6.74
N ARG A 295 -7.74 1.78 6.88
CA ARG A 295 -6.96 2.96 7.27
C ARG A 295 -7.47 3.48 8.62
N VAL A 296 -6.56 3.97 9.45
CA VAL A 296 -6.85 4.48 10.79
C VAL A 296 -6.33 5.90 10.94
N HIS A 297 -7.15 6.78 11.51
CA HIS A 297 -6.80 8.17 11.80
C HIS A 297 -6.95 8.49 13.29
N PHE A 298 -5.87 8.98 13.89
CA PHE A 298 -5.78 9.36 15.30
C PHE A 298 -4.66 10.41 15.46
N ASP A 299 -4.83 11.36 16.37
CA ASP A 299 -3.80 12.37 16.71
C ASP A 299 -3.19 13.11 15.49
N GLY A 300 -3.98 13.35 14.44
CA GLY A 300 -3.52 13.94 13.17
C GLY A 300 -2.85 12.96 12.20
N PHE A 301 -2.38 11.80 12.64
CA PHE A 301 -1.82 10.75 11.78
C PHE A 301 -2.93 9.99 11.03
N THR A 302 -2.68 9.63 9.77
CA THR A 302 -3.46 8.64 9.00
C THR A 302 -2.50 7.60 8.43
N LEU A 303 -2.80 6.33 8.70
CA LEU A 303 -1.96 5.17 8.38
C LEU A 303 -2.81 4.03 7.79
N GLU A 304 -2.23 3.22 6.90
CA GLU A 304 -2.82 1.97 6.42
C GLU A 304 -2.35 0.79 7.29
N ALA A 305 -3.27 -0.12 7.61
CA ALA A 305 -2.97 -1.30 8.41
C ALA A 305 -2.27 -2.36 7.56
N ASN A 306 -1.06 -2.77 7.92
CA ASN A 306 -0.36 -3.87 7.27
C ASN A 306 -0.93 -5.24 7.67
N SER A 307 -1.50 -5.32 8.87
CA SER A 307 -2.39 -6.39 9.27
C SER A 307 -3.53 -5.89 10.16
N VAL A 308 -4.66 -6.58 10.12
CA VAL A 308 -5.83 -6.33 10.96
C VAL A 308 -6.22 -7.64 11.64
N VAL A 309 -6.54 -7.59 12.94
CA VAL A 309 -6.96 -8.74 13.73
C VAL A 309 -8.34 -8.46 14.31
N ILE A 310 -9.27 -9.41 14.17
CA ILE A 310 -10.50 -9.46 14.96
C ILE A 310 -10.29 -10.49 16.06
N SER A 311 -10.37 -10.06 17.32
CA SER A 311 -10.26 -10.94 18.48
C SER A 311 -11.55 -11.74 18.71
N PRO A 312 -11.50 -12.86 19.46
CA PRO A 312 -12.68 -13.66 19.80
C PRO A 312 -13.79 -12.94 20.58
N ASP A 313 -13.47 -11.87 21.33
CA ASP A 313 -14.49 -10.99 21.94
C ASP A 313 -15.03 -9.90 21.01
N GLY A 314 -14.52 -9.83 19.78
CA GLY A 314 -14.99 -8.91 18.75
C GLY A 314 -14.34 -7.53 18.75
N SER A 315 -13.27 -7.33 19.52
CA SER A 315 -12.41 -6.15 19.38
C SER A 315 -11.64 -6.20 18.06
N VAL A 316 -11.31 -5.05 17.47
CA VAL A 316 -10.48 -4.97 16.25
C VAL A 316 -9.17 -4.25 16.55
N MET A 317 -8.09 -4.80 16.04
CA MET A 317 -6.72 -4.32 16.21
C MET A 317 -6.08 -4.11 14.83
N ALA A 318 -5.53 -2.92 14.57
CA ALA A 318 -4.75 -2.60 13.38
C ALA A 318 -3.27 -2.49 13.73
N GLN A 319 -2.42 -3.10 12.90
CA GLN A 319 -0.97 -3.07 13.00
C GLN A 319 -0.39 -2.21 11.88
N THR A 320 0.51 -1.28 12.21
CA THR A 320 1.21 -0.43 11.22
C THR A 320 2.73 -0.50 11.40
N SER A 321 3.45 -0.39 10.28
CA SER A 321 4.93 -0.47 10.21
C SER A 321 5.57 0.55 9.27
N SER A 322 4.82 1.11 8.32
CA SER A 322 5.30 2.13 7.36
C SER A 322 5.45 3.54 7.99
N GLU A 323 5.86 3.58 9.27
CA GLU A 323 6.16 4.70 10.15
C GLU A 323 7.58 5.29 10.12
N MET A 324 7.87 6.58 9.93
CA MET A 324 9.14 7.17 10.41
C MET A 324 8.95 8.33 11.39
N ALA A 325 9.73 8.33 12.47
CA ALA A 325 9.63 9.32 13.54
C ALA A 325 10.02 10.73 13.07
N ARG A 326 9.07 11.64 13.24
CA ARG A 326 9.17 13.07 12.94
C ARG A 326 9.96 13.81 14.04
N ARG A 327 10.31 15.08 13.83
CA ARG A 327 10.96 15.92 14.85
C ARG A 327 10.01 16.34 15.97
N LEU A 328 8.73 16.57 15.65
CA LEU A 328 7.72 17.15 16.54
C LEU A 328 8.13 18.57 17.03
N GLY A 329 7.35 19.14 17.95
CA GLY A 329 7.57 20.49 18.49
C GLY A 329 7.06 21.61 17.59
N ASP A 330 7.37 22.86 17.96
CA ASP A 330 6.90 24.06 17.28
C ASP A 330 7.92 24.58 16.27
N GLY A 331 7.59 24.50 14.99
CA GLY A 331 8.45 24.98 13.91
C GLY A 331 8.06 24.43 12.54
N ALA A 332 8.61 25.02 11.48
CA ALA A 332 8.36 24.60 10.09
C ALA A 332 9.06 23.28 9.71
N ASP A 333 9.94 22.74 10.56
CA ASP A 333 10.61 21.43 10.37
C ASP A 333 10.04 20.33 11.27
N LYS A 334 8.96 20.56 12.03
CA LYS A 334 8.35 19.53 12.90
C LYS A 334 7.92 18.27 12.14
N THR A 335 7.64 18.40 10.85
CA THR A 335 7.27 17.32 9.93
C THR A 335 8.47 16.54 9.37
N PHE A 336 9.70 17.09 9.48
CA PHE A 336 10.93 16.46 9.00
C PHE A 336 11.33 15.25 9.86
N PHE A 337 12.24 14.42 9.35
CA PHE A 337 12.70 13.25 10.11
C PHE A 337 13.54 13.66 11.31
N ASN A 338 13.43 12.88 12.39
CA ASN A 338 14.31 13.02 13.54
C ASN A 338 15.79 12.84 13.14
N THR A 339 16.67 13.66 13.72
CA THR A 339 18.12 13.66 13.46
C THR A 339 18.77 12.29 13.67
N LYS A 340 18.22 11.47 14.59
CA LYS A 340 18.40 10.02 14.59
C LYS A 340 17.13 9.41 14.01
N THR A 341 17.14 8.99 12.74
CA THR A 341 15.91 8.50 12.09
C THR A 341 15.47 7.17 12.72
N ARG A 342 14.17 7.05 13.03
CA ARG A 342 13.58 5.89 13.71
C ARG A 342 12.39 5.37 12.94
N GLN A 343 12.30 4.05 12.75
CA GLN A 343 11.05 3.42 12.28
C GLN A 343 10.06 3.35 13.44
N VAL A 344 8.79 3.64 13.17
CA VAL A 344 7.68 3.55 14.13
C VAL A 344 6.79 2.38 13.74
N TYR A 345 6.49 1.54 14.71
CA TYR A 345 5.47 0.50 14.60
C TYR A 345 4.34 0.82 15.58
N ARG A 346 3.08 0.54 15.22
CA ARG A 346 1.94 0.75 16.13
C ARG A 346 0.98 -0.42 16.15
N LEU A 347 0.38 -0.68 17.31
CA LEU A 347 -0.89 -1.42 17.45
C LEU A 347 -1.95 -0.41 17.86
N ILE A 348 -3.09 -0.39 17.16
CA ILE A 348 -4.18 0.58 17.30
C ILE A 348 -5.46 -0.23 17.53
N HIS A 349 -6.20 0.03 18.60
CA HIS A 349 -7.28 -0.84 19.07
C HIS A 349 -8.62 -0.10 19.18
N THR A 350 -9.73 -0.79 18.90
CA THR A 350 -11.08 -0.22 18.98
C THR A 350 -11.54 0.15 20.40
N SER A 351 -10.70 -0.05 21.42
CA SER A 351 -10.89 0.42 22.80
C SER A 351 -10.36 1.83 23.05
N GLY A 352 -9.80 2.53 22.04
CA GLY A 352 -9.10 3.81 22.21
C GLY A 352 -7.57 3.66 22.38
N GLU A 353 -7.08 2.47 22.68
CA GLU A 353 -5.67 2.23 22.98
C GLU A 353 -4.78 2.23 21.72
N VAL A 354 -3.66 2.96 21.78
CA VAL A 354 -2.61 2.96 20.77
C VAL A 354 -1.24 2.76 21.44
N GLY A 355 -0.61 1.63 21.17
CA GLY A 355 0.77 1.33 21.58
C GLY A 355 1.75 1.58 20.43
N SER A 356 2.76 2.43 20.64
CA SER A 356 3.74 2.85 19.62
C SER A 356 5.18 2.54 20.04
N PHE A 357 5.98 1.99 19.12
CA PHE A 357 7.32 1.47 19.37
C PHE A 357 8.31 2.04 18.35
N TYR A 358 9.42 2.62 18.80
CA TYR A 358 10.34 3.39 17.98
C TYR A 358 11.73 2.75 17.93
N PHE A 359 12.24 2.43 16.74
CA PHE A 359 13.53 1.74 16.56
C PHE A 359 14.51 2.58 15.74
N PHE A 360 15.76 2.71 16.18
CA PHE A 360 16.80 3.32 15.35
C PHE A 360 17.08 2.42 14.13
N ILE A 361 17.01 3.00 12.92
CA ILE A 361 17.24 2.27 11.66
C ILE A 361 18.66 1.68 11.62
N GLU A 362 19.65 2.48 12.00
CA GLU A 362 21.09 2.18 11.98
C GLU A 362 21.49 0.85 12.67
N ASN A 363 20.81 0.46 13.75
CA ASN A 363 21.20 -0.68 14.58
C ASN A 363 20.02 -1.55 15.07
N GLY A 364 18.80 -1.26 14.60
CA GLY A 364 17.58 -1.94 14.99
C GLY A 364 17.20 -1.83 16.48
N LEU A 365 17.89 -1.03 17.31
CA LEU A 365 17.62 -0.98 18.75
C LEU A 365 16.35 -0.17 19.05
N LEU A 366 15.56 -0.71 19.99
CA LEU A 366 14.44 0.00 20.60
C LEU A 366 14.95 1.28 21.28
N SER A 367 14.36 2.41 20.93
CA SER A 367 14.71 3.74 21.43
C SER A 367 13.68 4.32 22.40
N GLU A 368 12.41 3.98 22.20
CA GLU A 368 11.26 4.55 22.92
C GLU A 368 10.06 3.60 22.77
N ARG A 369 9.23 3.53 23.81
CA ARG A 369 7.88 2.95 23.77
C ARG A 369 6.93 4.00 24.34
N SER A 370 5.77 4.18 23.73
CA SER A 370 4.68 4.97 24.27
C SER A 370 3.37 4.20 24.13
N ALA A 371 2.44 4.44 25.05
CA ALA A 371 1.07 3.94 24.99
C ALA A 371 0.14 5.06 25.42
N GLY A 372 -1.02 5.18 24.77
CA GLY A 372 -1.97 6.24 25.05
C GLY A 372 -3.37 5.89 24.59
N ARG A 373 -4.33 6.76 24.95
CA ARG A 373 -5.75 6.62 24.62
C ARG A 373 -6.19 7.79 23.74
N PHE A 374 -6.72 7.48 22.56
CA PHE A 374 -6.96 8.43 21.47
C PHE A 374 -8.35 8.26 20.85
N ASP A 375 -8.91 9.36 20.35
CA ASP A 375 -9.98 9.30 19.35
C ASP A 375 -9.42 8.61 18.10
N VAL A 376 -10.08 7.54 17.63
CA VAL A 376 -9.69 6.85 16.39
C VAL A 376 -10.86 6.79 15.43
N THR A 377 -10.61 7.17 14.18
CA THR A 377 -11.53 7.01 13.06
C THR A 377 -11.02 5.89 12.16
N TRP A 378 -11.86 4.89 11.93
CA TRP A 378 -11.58 3.69 11.15
C TRP A 378 -12.25 3.82 9.78
N SER A 379 -11.44 3.84 8.74
CA SER A 379 -11.87 3.92 7.35
C SER A 379 -11.56 2.63 6.61
N VAL A 380 -12.39 2.29 5.64
CA VAL A 380 -12.20 1.12 4.76
C VAL A 380 -12.21 1.52 3.31
N ASP A 381 -11.49 0.74 2.51
CA ASP A 381 -11.57 0.78 1.05
C ASP A 381 -12.98 0.40 0.59
N THR A 382 -13.60 1.18 -0.29
CA THR A 382 -14.99 0.97 -0.76
C THR A 382 -15.09 0.11 -2.02
N ARG A 383 -13.95 -0.37 -2.56
CA ARG A 383 -13.92 -1.37 -3.65
C ARG A 383 -14.60 -2.68 -3.21
N PRO A 384 -15.22 -3.45 -4.11
CA PRO A 384 -15.86 -4.71 -3.77
C PRO A 384 -14.81 -5.80 -3.50
N TRP A 385 -14.56 -6.13 -2.23
CA TRP A 385 -13.69 -7.25 -1.89
C TRP A 385 -14.46 -8.58 -1.85
N ASN A 386 -13.93 -9.60 -2.52
CA ASN A 386 -14.60 -10.89 -2.72
C ASN A 386 -13.64 -12.07 -2.45
N PRO A 387 -14.07 -13.14 -1.75
CA PRO A 387 -13.26 -14.35 -1.59
C PRO A 387 -13.08 -15.06 -2.94
N VAL A 388 -11.91 -15.63 -3.16
CA VAL A 388 -11.49 -16.32 -4.40
C VAL A 388 -11.19 -17.79 -4.17
N LEU A 389 -10.50 -18.09 -3.07
CA LEU A 389 -10.08 -19.44 -2.69
C LEU A 389 -10.11 -19.52 -1.16
N THR A 390 -10.57 -20.63 -0.59
CA THR A 390 -10.32 -20.99 0.81
C THR A 390 -9.79 -22.40 0.90
N VAL A 391 -8.76 -22.61 1.73
CA VAL A 391 -8.30 -23.93 2.16
C VAL A 391 -8.45 -24.10 3.68
N ASP A 392 -8.63 -25.33 4.14
CA ASP A 392 -8.60 -25.68 5.55
C ASP A 392 -7.17 -25.95 6.07
N ARG A 393 -7.07 -26.26 7.37
CA ARG A 393 -5.81 -26.68 8.05
C ARG A 393 -5.13 -27.95 7.48
N LEU A 394 -5.78 -28.67 6.57
CA LEU A 394 -5.23 -29.83 5.87
C LEU A 394 -4.84 -29.47 4.41
N ASN A 395 -4.85 -28.17 4.08
CA ASN A 395 -4.70 -27.60 2.74
C ASN A 395 -5.74 -28.14 1.73
N GLN A 396 -6.91 -28.56 2.19
CA GLN A 396 -8.01 -28.99 1.32
C GLN A 396 -8.86 -27.78 0.94
N ILE A 397 -9.19 -27.65 -0.35
CA ILE A 397 -9.99 -26.53 -0.87
C ILE A 397 -11.43 -26.66 -0.38
N THR A 398 -11.93 -25.65 0.33
CA THR A 398 -13.32 -25.58 0.83
C THR A 398 -14.18 -24.55 0.10
N PHE A 399 -13.57 -23.67 -0.70
CA PHE A 399 -14.26 -22.67 -1.53
C PHE A 399 -13.39 -22.26 -2.73
N GLY A 400 -14.01 -22.03 -3.89
CA GLY A 400 -13.33 -21.55 -5.10
C GLY A 400 -12.35 -22.55 -5.73
N THR A 401 -11.49 -22.10 -6.64
CA THR A 401 -10.44 -22.93 -7.23
C THR A 401 -9.09 -22.20 -7.31
N ILE A 402 -8.00 -22.98 -7.41
CA ILE A 402 -6.66 -22.43 -7.67
C ILE A 402 -6.62 -21.70 -9.02
N ARG A 403 -7.43 -22.12 -10.00
CA ARG A 403 -7.46 -21.48 -11.33
C ARG A 403 -8.08 -20.09 -11.29
N ASP A 404 -9.10 -19.89 -10.46
CA ASP A 404 -9.66 -18.55 -10.23
C ASP A 404 -8.61 -17.65 -9.59
N LEU A 405 -7.83 -18.17 -8.64
CA LEU A 405 -6.73 -17.42 -8.01
C LEU A 405 -5.59 -17.10 -8.99
N GLU A 406 -5.23 -17.99 -9.93
CA GLU A 406 -4.27 -17.68 -11.01
C GLU A 406 -4.74 -16.50 -11.88
N VAL A 407 -6.03 -16.45 -12.22
CA VAL A 407 -6.62 -15.40 -13.05
C VAL A 407 -6.74 -14.08 -12.28
N ASN A 408 -7.15 -14.15 -11.02
CA ASN A 408 -7.36 -12.99 -10.18
C ASN A 408 -6.04 -12.34 -9.71
N MET A 409 -4.94 -13.10 -9.63
CA MET A 409 -3.59 -12.53 -9.51
C MET A 409 -3.34 -11.44 -10.55
N GLU A 410 -3.76 -11.65 -11.79
CA GLU A 410 -3.48 -10.72 -12.90
C GLU A 410 -4.41 -9.51 -12.85
N MET A 411 -5.70 -9.73 -12.57
CA MET A 411 -6.76 -8.72 -12.70
C MET A 411 -7.16 -7.98 -11.42
N ALA A 412 -6.58 -8.29 -10.25
CA ALA A 412 -6.98 -7.69 -8.96
C ALA A 412 -5.80 -7.46 -7.99
N ASN A 413 -5.94 -6.58 -7.00
CA ASN A 413 -5.15 -6.68 -5.76
C ASN A 413 -5.65 -7.89 -4.98
N THR A 414 -4.76 -8.54 -4.23
CA THR A 414 -5.10 -9.69 -3.37
C THR A 414 -4.76 -9.42 -1.92
N ARG A 415 -5.62 -9.90 -1.01
CA ARG A 415 -5.39 -9.97 0.43
C ARG A 415 -5.61 -11.39 0.92
N ILE A 416 -5.06 -11.72 2.09
CA ILE A 416 -5.24 -13.03 2.71
C ILE A 416 -5.81 -12.87 4.10
N ALA A 417 -6.83 -13.64 4.42
CA ALA A 417 -7.26 -13.88 5.79
C ALA A 417 -6.90 -15.30 6.24
N PHE A 418 -6.76 -15.51 7.54
CA PHE A 418 -6.73 -16.84 8.14
C PHE A 418 -7.29 -16.81 9.56
N GLN A 419 -7.80 -17.95 10.00
CA GLN A 419 -8.24 -18.16 11.38
C GLN A 419 -7.11 -18.75 12.21
N LEU A 420 -6.61 -18.01 13.20
CA LEU A 420 -5.66 -18.51 14.19
C LEU A 420 -6.40 -19.04 15.40
N LYS A 421 -6.17 -20.30 15.76
CA LYS A 421 -6.68 -20.86 17.02
C LYS A 421 -5.73 -20.51 18.17
N GLU A 422 -6.27 -19.83 19.19
CA GLU A 422 -5.47 -19.36 20.32
C GLU A 422 -5.03 -20.53 21.22
N LYS A 423 -3.73 -20.81 21.30
CA LYS A 423 -3.18 -21.89 22.14
C LYS A 423 -3.11 -21.53 23.63
N TYR A 424 -3.09 -20.23 23.94
CA TYR A 424 -2.81 -19.66 25.26
C TYR A 424 -3.70 -18.42 25.52
N GLY A 425 -3.50 -17.75 26.67
CA GLY A 425 -4.22 -16.51 27.00
C GLY A 425 -5.69 -16.70 27.38
N VAL A 426 -6.43 -15.59 27.41
CA VAL A 426 -7.84 -15.53 27.84
C VAL A 426 -8.76 -16.29 26.88
N PHE A 427 -8.43 -16.29 25.58
CA PHE A 427 -9.27 -16.88 24.53
C PHE A 427 -8.86 -18.31 24.12
N LYS A 428 -8.11 -19.02 24.97
CA LYS A 428 -7.58 -20.36 24.66
C LYS A 428 -8.64 -21.30 24.07
N GLY A 429 -8.41 -21.74 22.83
CA GLY A 429 -9.27 -22.66 22.07
C GLY A 429 -10.30 -21.99 21.16
N GLN A 430 -10.44 -20.65 21.21
CA GLN A 430 -11.23 -19.85 20.28
C GLN A 430 -10.37 -19.39 19.09
N ASN A 431 -11.00 -18.89 18.02
CA ASN A 431 -10.32 -18.46 16.80
C ASN A 431 -10.28 -16.92 16.70
N SER A 432 -9.09 -16.34 16.61
CA SER A 432 -8.86 -14.98 16.11
C SER A 432 -8.88 -14.99 14.58
N GLU A 433 -9.36 -13.91 13.96
CA GLU A 433 -9.32 -13.74 12.49
C GLU A 433 -8.27 -12.69 12.12
N VAL A 434 -7.33 -13.03 11.25
CA VAL A 434 -6.21 -12.15 10.87
C VAL A 434 -6.26 -11.89 9.37
N PHE A 435 -6.12 -10.63 8.98
CA PHE A 435 -6.18 -10.15 7.59
C PHE A 435 -4.89 -9.41 7.24
N LEU A 436 -4.25 -9.77 6.12
CA LEU A 436 -2.95 -9.28 5.69
C LEU A 436 -3.01 -8.67 4.29
N GLU A 437 -2.26 -7.58 4.08
CA GLU A 437 -1.92 -7.10 2.74
C GLU A 437 -0.89 -8.03 2.09
N VAL A 438 -1.14 -8.51 0.87
CA VAL A 438 -0.16 -9.30 0.12
C VAL A 438 0.78 -8.35 -0.63
N ASN A 439 2.08 -8.51 -0.42
CA ASN A 439 3.09 -7.70 -1.07
C ASN A 439 3.39 -8.18 -2.49
N ASN A 440 3.56 -9.49 -2.68
CA ASN A 440 3.63 -10.12 -3.99
C ASN A 440 2.95 -11.48 -3.99
N MET A 441 2.49 -11.89 -5.17
CA MET A 441 2.07 -13.25 -5.47
C MET A 441 2.90 -13.78 -6.63
N ARG A 442 3.30 -15.05 -6.55
CA ARG A 442 3.98 -15.77 -7.63
C ARG A 442 3.38 -17.14 -7.83
N THR A 443 3.42 -17.62 -9.06
CA THR A 443 3.02 -18.99 -9.42
C THR A 443 4.11 -19.65 -10.24
N SER A 444 4.38 -20.91 -9.93
CA SER A 444 5.24 -21.78 -10.73
C SER A 444 4.42 -22.93 -11.32
N ASN A 445 4.70 -23.23 -12.59
CA ASN A 445 4.00 -24.22 -13.40
C ASN A 445 2.55 -23.82 -13.76
N THR A 446 2.35 -22.58 -14.21
CA THR A 446 1.07 -22.12 -14.75
C THR A 446 0.56 -23.06 -15.85
N GLY A 447 -0.72 -23.44 -15.78
CA GLY A 447 -1.32 -24.42 -16.70
C GLY A 447 -1.08 -25.89 -16.33
N SER A 448 -0.38 -26.17 -15.23
CA SER A 448 -0.43 -27.48 -14.59
C SER A 448 -1.74 -27.66 -13.80
N ALA A 449 -2.18 -28.90 -13.59
CA ALA A 449 -3.36 -29.18 -12.77
C ALA A 449 -3.19 -28.88 -11.26
N ARG A 450 -2.01 -28.41 -10.84
CA ARG A 450 -1.65 -28.07 -9.44
C ARG A 450 -0.63 -26.92 -9.39
N SER A 451 -0.96 -25.78 -10.00
CA SER A 451 -0.15 -24.56 -9.87
C SER A 451 0.05 -24.20 -8.40
N ASN A 452 1.31 -23.97 -7.99
CA ASN A 452 1.62 -23.52 -6.64
C ASN A 452 1.61 -21.99 -6.60
N ILE A 453 0.54 -21.41 -6.08
CA ILE A 453 0.44 -19.97 -5.87
C ILE A 453 1.00 -19.66 -4.48
N ILE A 454 2.04 -18.84 -4.45
CA ILE A 454 2.79 -18.44 -3.26
C ILE A 454 2.61 -16.94 -3.09
N SER A 455 2.12 -16.52 -1.92
CA SER A 455 1.88 -15.13 -1.56
C SER A 455 2.84 -14.72 -0.45
N GLN A 456 3.50 -13.56 -0.55
CA GLN A 456 4.37 -13.03 0.50
C GLN A 456 3.75 -11.85 1.23
N VAL A 457 3.93 -11.81 2.56
CA VAL A 457 3.64 -10.66 3.42
C VAL A 457 4.90 -10.34 4.22
N LEU A 458 5.43 -9.14 4.00
CA LEU A 458 6.75 -8.72 4.49
C LEU A 458 6.70 -7.50 5.42
N ARG A 459 5.58 -6.76 5.41
CA ARG A 459 5.33 -5.57 6.26
C ARG A 459 4.68 -5.89 7.63
N THR A 460 4.82 -7.13 8.13
CA THR A 460 4.25 -7.58 9.41
C THR A 460 5.28 -7.66 10.55
N ILE A 461 4.80 -7.60 11.79
CA ILE A 461 5.61 -7.76 13.01
C ILE A 461 4.93 -8.74 14.00
N PRO A 462 5.70 -9.44 14.86
CA PRO A 462 5.13 -10.31 15.88
C PRO A 462 4.32 -9.53 16.92
N TYR A 463 3.06 -9.94 17.12
CA TYR A 463 2.20 -9.51 18.22
C TYR A 463 1.77 -10.72 19.04
N TYR A 464 1.40 -10.48 20.29
CA TYR A 464 0.99 -11.49 21.26
C TYR A 464 -0.13 -10.91 22.14
N GLN A 465 -1.10 -11.73 22.53
CA GLN A 465 -2.03 -11.33 23.58
C GLN A 465 -1.35 -11.42 24.95
N THR A 466 -1.57 -10.43 25.82
CA THR A 466 -1.27 -10.58 27.25
C THR A 466 -2.17 -11.65 27.88
N ARG A 467 -1.84 -12.09 29.09
CA ARG A 467 -2.69 -13.01 29.86
C ARG A 467 -3.76 -12.29 30.68
N ASP A 468 -3.52 -11.03 31.03
CA ASP A 468 -4.10 -10.44 32.24
C ASP A 468 -5.07 -9.28 31.94
N ASP A 469 -4.86 -8.52 30.87
CA ASP A 469 -5.69 -7.35 30.48
C ASP A 469 -6.34 -7.48 29.08
N LYS A 470 -6.17 -8.64 28.43
CA LYS A 470 -6.56 -8.95 27.04
C LYS A 470 -5.87 -8.13 25.94
N SER A 471 -5.05 -7.13 26.26
CA SER A 471 -4.41 -6.27 25.25
C SER A 471 -3.53 -7.09 24.31
N PHE A 472 -3.39 -6.60 23.08
CA PHE A 472 -2.34 -7.07 22.18
C PHE A 472 -1.10 -6.22 22.41
N THR A 473 0.01 -6.88 22.72
CA THR A 473 1.33 -6.27 22.84
C THR A 473 2.25 -6.81 21.77
N MET A 474 3.19 -5.98 21.31
CA MET A 474 4.33 -6.48 20.54
C MET A 474 5.42 -6.89 21.54
N ASP A 475 5.92 -8.12 21.49
CA ASP A 475 6.95 -8.61 22.44
C ASP A 475 8.37 -8.12 22.06
N LEU A 476 8.49 -6.80 21.91
CA LEU A 476 9.63 -6.09 21.36
C LEU A 476 10.76 -5.88 22.38
N TYR A 477 11.07 -6.93 23.16
CA TYR A 477 12.39 -7.07 23.78
C TYR A 477 13.43 -7.54 22.76
N ARG A 478 12.98 -8.12 21.64
CA ARG A 478 13.78 -8.34 20.43
C ARG A 478 13.17 -7.52 19.29
N PRO A 479 13.95 -6.69 18.57
CA PRO A 479 13.46 -5.96 17.41
C PRO A 479 13.32 -6.95 16.25
N GLN A 480 12.09 -7.38 15.96
CA GLN A 480 11.82 -8.42 14.97
C GLN A 480 10.81 -7.97 13.92
N ARG A 481 11.06 -8.32 12.65
CA ARG A 481 10.03 -8.39 11.60
C ARG A 481 9.52 -9.82 11.50
N GLN A 482 8.29 -9.96 11.04
CA GLN A 482 7.70 -11.23 10.68
C GLN A 482 7.50 -11.26 9.17
N TYR A 483 8.07 -12.28 8.53
CA TYR A 483 7.90 -12.53 7.10
C TYR A 483 7.06 -13.80 6.94
N ILE A 484 6.00 -13.72 6.15
CA ILE A 484 5.02 -14.80 6.00
C ILE A 484 4.95 -15.17 4.52
N GLU A 485 5.07 -16.47 4.24
CA GLU A 485 4.87 -17.05 2.91
C GLU A 485 3.66 -17.99 2.98
N ILE A 486 2.73 -17.86 2.04
CA ILE A 486 1.45 -18.58 2.06
C ILE A 486 1.26 -19.26 0.71
N SER A 487 1.31 -20.59 0.70
CA SER A 487 1.23 -21.45 -0.49
C SER A 487 -0.11 -22.18 -0.55
N THR A 488 -0.68 -22.29 -1.75
CA THR A 488 -1.85 -23.15 -2.03
C THR A 488 -1.59 -24.65 -1.90
N ILE A 489 -0.35 -25.07 -1.68
CA ILE A 489 0.05 -26.49 -1.52
C ILE A 489 0.63 -26.75 -0.13
N THR A 490 1.57 -25.92 0.35
CA THR A 490 2.25 -26.14 1.65
C THR A 490 1.62 -25.37 2.81
N GLY A 491 0.61 -24.53 2.56
CA GLY A 491 -0.04 -23.72 3.59
C GLY A 491 0.80 -22.52 4.02
N LEU A 492 0.66 -22.09 5.27
CA LEU A 492 1.34 -20.92 5.83
C LEU A 492 2.68 -21.28 6.47
N ALA A 493 3.74 -20.57 6.08
CA ALA A 493 5.05 -20.57 6.72
C ALA A 493 5.37 -19.16 7.24
N ALA A 494 5.53 -19.00 8.55
CA ALA A 494 5.83 -17.73 9.19
C ALA A 494 7.23 -17.74 9.81
N HIS A 495 8.06 -16.77 9.45
CA HIS A 495 9.46 -16.66 9.86
C HIS A 495 9.70 -15.36 10.63
N ARG A 496 10.52 -15.43 11.69
CA ARG A 496 10.94 -14.24 12.45
C ARG A 496 12.35 -13.82 12.04
N PHE A 497 12.52 -12.55 11.67
CA PHE A 497 13.81 -11.96 11.32
C PHE A 497 14.20 -10.89 12.34
N SER A 498 15.40 -10.99 12.90
CA SER A 498 15.89 -10.11 13.96
C SER A 498 16.66 -8.93 13.39
N LEU A 499 16.15 -7.71 13.56
CA LEU A 499 16.77 -6.48 13.07
C LEU A 499 18.11 -6.19 13.74
N LYS A 500 18.31 -6.66 14.99
CA LYS A 500 19.55 -6.45 15.77
C LYS A 500 20.69 -7.37 15.32
N THR A 501 20.42 -8.66 15.16
CA THR A 501 21.44 -9.67 14.82
C THR A 501 21.47 -9.99 13.32
N ARG A 502 20.49 -9.50 12.56
CA ARG A 502 20.29 -9.70 11.12
C ARG A 502 20.30 -11.18 10.70
N VAL A 503 19.67 -12.02 11.53
CA VAL A 503 19.44 -13.45 11.26
C VAL A 503 17.99 -13.85 11.55
N TYR A 504 17.61 -15.00 11.00
CA TYR A 504 16.31 -15.62 11.28
C TYR A 504 16.31 -16.31 12.66
N GLU A 505 15.31 -16.01 13.49
CA GLU A 505 15.12 -16.57 14.84
C GLU A 505 14.07 -17.70 14.86
N GLY A 506 13.97 -18.45 13.76
CA GLY A 506 13.10 -19.62 13.60
C GLY A 506 11.70 -19.34 13.04
N LEU A 507 10.86 -20.38 13.08
CA LEU A 507 9.46 -20.35 12.66
C LEU A 507 8.54 -19.84 13.77
N ALA A 508 7.45 -19.18 13.39
CA ALA A 508 6.33 -18.87 14.27
C ALA A 508 5.32 -20.02 14.23
N ASP A 509 5.09 -20.69 15.37
CA ASP A 509 4.08 -21.75 15.51
C ASP A 509 2.66 -21.15 15.57
N TRP A 510 1.94 -21.25 14.45
CA TRP A 510 0.58 -20.71 14.27
C TRP A 510 -0.42 -21.84 13.98
N ASP A 511 -1.47 -21.97 14.80
CA ASP A 511 -2.53 -23.00 14.65
C ASP A 511 -3.59 -22.52 13.65
N VAL A 512 -3.23 -22.49 12.38
CA VAL A 512 -4.08 -22.01 11.29
C VAL A 512 -5.21 -23.01 11.02
N GLN A 513 -6.47 -22.61 11.22
CA GLN A 513 -7.63 -23.48 10.97
C GLN A 513 -8.12 -23.41 9.51
N SER A 514 -7.94 -22.26 8.86
CA SER A 514 -8.25 -22.02 7.45
C SER A 514 -7.50 -20.80 6.92
N ILE A 515 -7.33 -20.72 5.59
CA ILE A 515 -6.70 -19.60 4.86
C ILE A 515 -7.62 -19.23 3.68
N SER A 516 -7.98 -17.95 3.55
CA SER A 516 -8.84 -17.42 2.49
C SER A 516 -8.13 -16.30 1.72
N TRP A 517 -8.11 -16.37 0.39
CA TRP A 517 -7.66 -15.31 -0.49
C TRP A 517 -8.84 -14.45 -0.93
N PHE A 518 -8.69 -13.13 -0.91
CA PHE A 518 -9.68 -12.13 -1.32
C PHE A 518 -9.12 -11.24 -2.43
N GLN A 519 -9.97 -10.80 -3.35
CA GLN A 519 -9.62 -9.88 -4.43
C GLN A 519 -10.43 -8.58 -4.39
N ASP A 520 -9.89 -7.48 -4.93
CA ASP A 520 -10.59 -6.18 -5.05
C ASP A 520 -11.46 -6.01 -6.32
N ALA A 521 -11.60 -7.07 -7.12
CA ALA A 521 -12.41 -7.06 -8.33
C ALA A 521 -13.90 -7.33 -8.08
N ARG A 522 -14.73 -6.65 -8.85
CA ARG A 522 -16.15 -6.98 -9.07
C ARG A 522 -16.26 -8.42 -9.61
N LEU A 523 -17.09 -9.25 -8.98
CA LEU A 523 -17.46 -10.56 -9.53
C LEU A 523 -18.10 -10.38 -10.91
N GLY A 524 -17.56 -11.07 -11.92
CA GLY A 524 -18.26 -11.27 -13.19
C GLY A 524 -19.53 -12.08 -12.96
N VAL A 525 -20.62 -11.67 -13.62
CA VAL A 525 -21.95 -12.30 -13.56
C VAL A 525 -22.21 -13.02 -14.88
#